data_AF-A0A2H0DZA0-F1
#
_entry.id   AF-A0A2H0DZA0-F1
#
_cell.length_a   1.000
_cell.length_b   1.000
_cell.length_c   1.000
_cell.angle_alpha   90.00
_cell.angle_beta   90.00
_cell.angle_gamma   90.00
#
_symmetry.space_group_name_H-M   'P 1'
#
loop_
_entity.id
_entity.type
_entity.pdbx_description
1 polymer ?
#
loop_
_entity_poly.entity_id
_entity_poly.type
_entity_poly.pdbx_seq_one_letter_code
_entity_poly.pdbx_strand_id
1 'polypeptide(L)'
;LKHYDWCLFFWQLAIEKILKGIVTKKGLAAPPIHNLYKLAKIAQIPVDEKNKEMLNEITTFNIEARYDDYKFSFYKKATPEYTKKWIKNCQAVYLWLQKFI
;
A
#
# COMPACT_ATOMS: atom_id res chain seq x y z
N LEU A 1 10.19 -6.04 21.34
CA LEU A 1 10.26 -6.56 19.94
C LEU A 1 10.18 -5.37 18.99
N LYS A 2 10.90 -5.39 17.86
CA LYS A 2 10.75 -4.33 16.84
C LYS A 2 9.59 -4.70 15.92
N HIS A 3 8.61 -3.82 15.77
CA HIS A 3 7.38 -4.05 15.01
C HIS A 3 7.50 -3.57 13.55
N TYR A 4 8.31 -4.29 12.77
CA TYR A 4 8.57 -3.99 11.37
C TYR A 4 7.36 -4.23 10.47
N ASP A 5 6.55 -5.23 10.82
CA ASP A 5 5.24 -5.52 10.24
C ASP A 5 4.30 -4.32 10.37
N TRP A 6 4.19 -3.74 11.57
CA TRP A 6 3.36 -2.56 11.80
C TRP A 6 3.84 -1.35 10.99
N CYS A 7 5.15 -1.15 10.88
CA CYS A 7 5.70 -0.08 10.04
C CYS A 7 5.23 -0.20 8.58
N LEU A 8 5.29 -1.40 8.01
CA LEU A 8 4.84 -1.65 6.64
C LEU A 8 3.32 -1.58 6.49
N PHE A 9 2.57 -2.01 7.52
CA PHE A 9 1.12 -1.85 7.56
C PHE A 9 0.71 -0.38 7.51
N PHE A 10 1.33 0.49 8.30
CA PHE A 10 1.03 1.93 8.26
C PHE A 10 1.36 2.56 6.91
N TRP A 11 2.41 2.11 6.22
CA TRP A 11 2.67 2.53 4.84
C TRP A 11 1.56 2.13 3.87
N GLN A 12 1.04 0.90 3.99
CA GLN A 12 -0.09 0.46 3.19
C GLN A 12 -1.33 1.32 3.46
N LEU A 13 -1.66 1.58 4.73
CA LEU A 13 -2.78 2.44 5.10
C LEU A 13 -2.63 3.86 4.53
N ALA A 14 -1.44 4.46 4.67
CA ALA A 14 -1.19 5.81 4.15
C ALA A 14 -1.40 5.88 2.63
N ILE A 15 -0.83 4.93 1.88
CA ILE A 15 -0.98 4.88 0.41
C ILE A 15 -2.43 4.60 0.02
N GLU A 16 -3.14 3.72 0.74
CA GLU A 16 -4.56 3.46 0.54
C GLU A 16 -5.40 4.72 0.69
N LYS A 17 -5.17 5.51 1.76
CA LYS A 17 -5.94 6.75 2.00
C LYS A 17 -5.65 7.80 0.94
N ILE A 18 -4.42 7.93 0.47
CA ILE A 18 -4.08 8.85 -0.62
C ILE A 18 -4.83 8.45 -1.90
N LEU A 19 -4.79 7.17 -2.27
CA LEU A 19 -5.49 6.68 -3.46
C LEU A 19 -7.01 6.92 -3.35
N LYS A 20 -7.62 6.60 -2.21
CA LYS A 20 -9.05 6.87 -1.97
C LYS A 20 -9.36 8.37 -2.01
N GLY A 21 -8.45 9.20 -1.51
CA GLY A 21 -8.53 10.66 -1.64
C GLY A 21 -8.56 11.10 -3.10
N ILE A 22 -7.66 10.61 -3.93
CA ILE A 22 -7.63 10.91 -5.38
C ILE A 22 -8.92 10.45 -6.06
N VAL A 23 -9.44 9.25 -5.73
CA VAL A 23 -10.74 8.76 -6.24
C VAL A 23 -11.86 9.75 -5.92
N THR A 24 -11.96 10.17 -4.65
CA THR A 24 -13.01 11.10 -4.21
C THR A 24 -12.86 12.50 -4.80
N LYS A 25 -11.63 12.99 -4.98
CA LYS A 25 -11.35 14.26 -5.66
C LYS A 25 -11.83 14.27 -7.11
N LYS A 26 -11.87 13.11 -7.77
CA LYS A 26 -12.42 12.93 -9.11
C LYS A 26 -13.95 12.74 -9.15
N GLY A 27 -14.64 12.94 -8.02
CA GLY A 27 -16.10 12.79 -7.93
C GLY A 27 -16.59 11.35 -7.92
N LEU A 28 -15.69 10.38 -7.71
CA LEU A 28 -16.03 8.95 -7.65
C LEU A 28 -16.14 8.49 -6.20
N ALA A 29 -17.04 7.54 -5.94
CA ALA A 29 -17.10 6.89 -4.63
C ALA A 29 -15.90 5.96 -4.43
N ALA A 30 -15.16 6.14 -3.34
CA ALA A 30 -14.05 5.25 -2.99
C ALA A 30 -14.60 3.88 -2.54
N PRO A 31 -14.29 2.77 -3.25
CA PRO A 31 -14.80 1.46 -2.89
C PRO A 31 -14.15 0.92 -1.60
N PRO A 32 -14.85 0.04 -0.85
CA PRO A 32 -14.32 -0.61 0.35
C PRO A 32 -13.38 -1.77 -0.01
N ILE A 33 -12.30 -1.46 -0.74
CA ILE A 33 -11.24 -2.42 -1.10
C ILE A 33 -9.88 -1.90 -0.62
N HIS A 34 -8.94 -2.83 -0.44
CA HIS A 34 -7.56 -2.56 0.00
C HIS A 34 -6.52 -2.79 -1.09
N ASN A 35 -6.92 -3.35 -2.24
CA ASN A 35 -6.01 -3.57 -3.36
C ASN A 35 -5.62 -2.24 -4.01
N LEU A 36 -4.37 -1.85 -3.81
CA LEU A 36 -3.86 -0.54 -4.19
C LEU A 36 -3.78 -0.36 -5.70
N TYR A 37 -3.47 -1.42 -6.46
CA TYR A 37 -3.48 -1.34 -7.92
C TYR A 37 -4.90 -1.11 -8.48
N LYS A 38 -5.90 -1.81 -7.96
CA LYS A 38 -7.31 -1.57 -8.31
C LYS A 38 -7.75 -0.16 -7.94
N LEU A 39 -7.36 0.34 -6.75
CA LEU A 39 -7.65 1.72 -6.36
C LEU A 39 -7.00 2.73 -7.31
N ALA A 40 -5.74 2.52 -7.75
CA ALA A 40 -5.08 3.38 -8.73
C ALA A 40 -5.78 3.37 -10.10
N LYS A 41 -6.29 2.22 -10.54
CA LYS A 41 -7.10 2.11 -11.76
C LYS A 41 -8.42 2.88 -11.65
N ILE A 42 -9.11 2.78 -10.52
CA ILE A 42 -10.35 3.53 -10.23
C ILE A 42 -10.07 5.03 -10.11
N ALA A 43 -8.92 5.38 -9.53
CA ALA A 43 -8.42 6.74 -9.51
C ALA A 43 -8.00 7.26 -10.91
N GLN A 44 -8.11 6.44 -11.95
CA GLN A 44 -7.74 6.78 -13.33
C GLN A 44 -6.30 7.35 -13.42
N ILE A 45 -5.38 6.75 -12.68
CA ILE A 45 -3.96 7.09 -12.71
C ILE A 45 -3.28 6.18 -13.75
N PRO A 46 -2.41 6.71 -14.64
CA PRO A 46 -1.58 5.87 -15.49
C PRO A 46 -0.56 5.12 -14.63
N VAL A 47 -0.63 3.79 -14.61
CA VAL A 47 0.23 2.92 -13.81
C VAL A 47 1.12 2.12 -14.76
N ASP A 48 2.44 2.31 -14.66
CA ASP A 48 3.41 1.47 -15.34
C ASP A 48 3.63 0.14 -14.60
N GLU A 49 4.34 -0.81 -15.23
CA GLU A 49 4.52 -2.14 -14.64
C GLU A 49 5.26 -2.09 -13.30
N LYS A 50 6.22 -1.18 -13.15
CA LYS A 50 6.97 -0.97 -11.90
C LYS A 50 6.05 -0.53 -10.75
N ASN A 51 5.20 0.48 -10.96
CA ASN A 51 4.27 0.93 -9.92
C ASN A 51 3.22 -0.14 -9.64
N LYS A 52 2.75 -0.87 -10.65
CA LYS A 52 1.83 -2.00 -10.46
C LYS A 52 2.41 -3.07 -9.54
N GLU A 53 3.66 -3.49 -9.78
CA GLU A 53 4.35 -4.45 -8.91
C GLU A 53 4.49 -3.93 -7.47
N MET A 54 4.90 -2.66 -7.30
CA MET A 54 5.01 -2.05 -5.97
C MET A 54 3.66 -1.99 -5.25
N LEU A 55 2.60 -1.55 -5.93
CA LEU A 55 1.25 -1.47 -5.34
C LEU A 55 0.71 -2.86 -4.97
N ASN A 56 0.99 -3.88 -5.77
CA ASN A 56 0.60 -5.26 -5.46
C ASN A 56 1.33 -5.79 -4.23
N GLU A 57 2.64 -5.58 -4.09
CA GLU A 57 3.33 -6.00 -2.88
C GLU A 57 2.84 -5.21 -1.67
N ILE A 58 2.72 -3.88 -1.75
CA ILE A 58 2.30 -3.06 -0.61
C ILE A 58 0.89 -3.45 -0.16
N THR A 59 0.02 -3.89 -1.08
CA THR A 59 -1.30 -4.47 -0.73
C THR A 59 -1.17 -5.64 0.25
N THR A 60 -0.11 -6.46 0.14
CA THR A 60 0.16 -7.59 1.05
C THR A 60 0.58 -7.17 2.45
N PHE A 61 0.80 -5.88 2.70
CA PHE A 61 1.14 -5.38 4.04
C PHE A 61 -0.11 -5.07 4.88
N ASN A 62 -1.31 -5.17 4.28
CA ASN A 62 -2.55 -5.04 5.03
C ASN A 62 -2.73 -6.26 5.95
N ILE A 63 -2.56 -6.03 7.26
CA ILE A 63 -2.72 -7.06 8.30
C ILE A 63 -4.13 -7.10 8.92
N GLU A 64 -5.11 -6.40 8.34
CA GLU A 64 -6.52 -6.45 8.79
C GLU A 64 -7.16 -7.83 8.52
N ALA A 65 -6.39 -8.78 7.96
CA ALA A 65 -6.79 -10.17 7.88
C ALA A 65 -7.19 -10.72 9.25
N ARG A 66 -8.39 -11.30 9.30
CA ARG A 66 -9.01 -11.90 10.49
C ARG A 66 -8.25 -13.13 11.04
N TYR A 67 -7.24 -13.62 10.34
CA TYR A 67 -6.54 -14.87 10.65
C TYR A 67 -5.12 -14.60 11.16
N ASP A 68 -4.80 -15.15 12.33
CA ASP A 68 -3.52 -14.94 12.99
C ASP A 68 -2.34 -15.56 12.23
N ASP A 69 -2.57 -16.63 11.46
CA ASP A 69 -1.54 -17.23 10.60
C ASP A 69 -1.01 -16.27 9.54
N TYR A 70 -1.88 -15.43 8.98
CA TYR A 70 -1.49 -14.41 8.02
C TYR A 70 -0.58 -13.37 8.69
N LYS A 71 -1.00 -12.87 9.86
CA LYS A 71 -0.21 -11.90 10.65
C LYS A 71 1.15 -12.47 11.01
N PHE A 72 1.22 -13.74 11.41
CA PHE A 72 2.46 -14.40 11.75
C PHE A 72 3.38 -14.59 10.53
N SER A 73 2.83 -14.95 9.37
CA SER A 73 3.60 -15.07 8.14
C SER A 73 4.19 -13.72 7.70
N PHE A 74 3.40 -12.65 7.82
CA PHE A 74 3.85 -11.31 7.49
C PHE A 74 4.88 -10.79 8.51
N TYR A 75 4.67 -11.04 9.79
CA TYR A 75 5.64 -10.75 10.85
C TYR A 75 7.01 -11.38 10.56
N LYS A 76 7.03 -12.65 10.10
CA LYS A 76 8.28 -13.32 9.68
C LYS A 76 8.90 -12.70 8.42
N LYS A 77 8.08 -12.24 7.48
CA LYS A 77 8.53 -11.58 6.24
C LYS A 77 9.15 -10.21 6.52
N ALA A 78 8.65 -9.49 7.52
CA ALA A 78 9.06 -8.14 7.88
C ALA A 78 10.40 -8.11 8.64
N THR A 79 11.48 -8.55 8.00
CA THR A 79 12.84 -8.41 8.55
C THR A 79 13.33 -6.94 8.48
N PRO A 80 14.36 -6.54 9.25
CA PRO A 80 14.91 -5.19 9.15
C PRO A 80 15.31 -4.78 7.72
N GLU A 81 15.91 -5.70 6.96
CA GLU A 81 16.39 -5.49 5.59
C GLU A 81 15.21 -5.35 4.62
N TYR A 82 14.22 -6.23 4.76
CA TYR A 82 12.99 -6.20 3.98
C TYR A 82 12.23 -4.89 4.22
N THR A 83 12.06 -4.50 5.48
CA THR A 83 11.38 -3.26 5.84
C THR A 83 12.14 -2.03 5.38
N LYS A 84 13.48 -1.99 5.51
CA LYS A 84 14.28 -0.88 4.99
C LYS A 84 14.15 -0.73 3.47
N LYS A 85 14.11 -1.85 2.72
CA LYS A 85 13.86 -1.85 1.28
C LYS A 85 12.47 -1.29 0.98
N TRP A 86 11.45 -1.77 1.68
CA TRP A 86 10.07 -1.39 1.40
C TRP A 86 9.68 0.00 1.86
N ILE A 87 10.31 0.54 2.90
CA ILE A 87 10.16 1.97 3.25
C ILE A 87 10.57 2.84 2.05
N LYS A 88 11.71 2.55 1.40
CA LYS A 88 12.16 3.31 0.23
C LYS A 88 11.20 3.19 -0.95
N ASN A 89 10.66 1.99 -1.19
CA ASN A 89 9.66 1.78 -2.24
C ASN A 89 8.34 2.50 -1.93
N CYS A 90 7.86 2.45 -0.68
CA CYS A 90 6.65 3.15 -0.27
C CYS A 90 6.81 4.67 -0.38
N GLN A 91 8.00 5.21 -0.04
CA GLN A 91 8.33 6.61 -0.27
C GLN A 91 8.32 6.97 -1.76
N ALA A 92 8.88 6.11 -2.63
CA ALA A 92 8.83 6.33 -4.06
C ALA A 92 7.39 6.33 -4.61
N VAL A 93 6.54 5.39 -4.15
CA VAL A 93 5.11 5.35 -4.49
C VAL A 93 4.39 6.59 -3.98
N TYR A 94 4.66 7.03 -2.75
CA TYR A 94 4.11 8.25 -2.18
C TYR A 94 4.44 9.48 -3.05
N LEU A 95 5.72 9.69 -3.36
CA LEU A 95 6.17 10.80 -4.21
C LEU A 95 5.57 10.74 -5.62
N TRP A 96 5.38 9.53 -6.16
CA TRP A 96 4.70 9.34 -7.43
C TRP A 96 3.22 9.73 -7.34
N LEU A 97 2.51 9.30 -6.29
CA LEU A 97 1.09 9.63 -6.08
C LEU A 97 0.86 11.14 -5.86
N GLN A 98 1.81 11.85 -5.24
CA GLN A 98 1.72 13.30 -5.07
C GLN A 98 1.55 14.08 -6.38
N LYS A 99 1.94 13.51 -7.52
CA LYS A 99 1.74 14.12 -8.84
C LYS A 99 0.27 14.13 -9.30
N PHE A 100 -0.60 13.40 -8.60
CA PHE A 100 -2.02 13.23 -8.93
C PHE A 100 -2.96 13.74 -7.83
N ILE A 101 -2.40 14.23 -6.72
CA ILE A 101 -3.12 14.94 -5.66
C ILE A 101 -3.41 16.35 -6.16
#